data_AF-A0A4Q9GF52-F1
#
_entry.id   AF-A0A4Q9GF52-F1
#
_cell.length_a   1.000
_cell.length_b   1.000
_cell.length_c   1.000
_cell.angle_alpha   90.00
_cell.angle_beta   90.00
_cell.angle_gamma   90.00
#
_symmetry.space_group_name_H-M   'P 1'
#
loop_
_entity.id
_entity.type
_entity.pdbx_description
1 polymer ?
#
loop_
_entity_poly.entity_id
_entity_poly.type
_entity_poly.pdbx_seq_one_letter_code
_entity_poly.pdbx_strand_id
1 'polypeptide(L)'
;MGERPMKFNWLIIACVFLSACNDSDSNMNNKIPPTEITLNATIQNTLDKNSNKFSSACMKDLELCWYKINKSANDKCLPDTIITTDSSSLHLNQTTNITIVVDERVGNQVEDIDVTLRGLPDNSTHEQYKTFIYQLIESIKSSGWEHYYFVEDPRIPGSQVLKIDSPDNVLGYHVSSHPWLDPEYPIDIDCWLKISPFYNWYFYNDGVHLNLKAWRHDSKDNPTKTGTYLITLEFLSEREFWKSSIPENERNRWTDLLPEKLNSFHQTRLIIEQKARAAGIEIDESYHDPSIKAFEQ
;
A
#
# COMPACT_ATOMS: atom_id res chain seq x y z
N MET A 1 -44.86 -28.46 -49.60
CA MET A 1 -43.49 -28.16 -50.07
C MET A 1 -43.16 -26.78 -49.55
N GLY A 2 -42.52 -26.63 -48.39
CA GLY A 2 -41.05 -26.72 -48.21
C GLY A 2 -40.48 -25.34 -48.58
N GLU A 3 -39.76 -24.57 -47.75
CA GLU A 3 -38.89 -24.87 -46.61
C GLU A 3 -38.81 -23.68 -45.61
N ARG A 4 -38.16 -23.93 -44.46
CA ARG A 4 -38.14 -23.17 -43.21
C ARG A 4 -37.28 -21.88 -43.25
N PRO A 5 -37.55 -20.88 -42.37
CA PRO A 5 -36.59 -19.81 -42.09
C PRO A 5 -35.46 -20.30 -41.16
N MET A 6 -34.21 -20.00 -41.55
CA MET A 6 -32.99 -20.20 -40.77
C MET A 6 -32.98 -19.28 -39.54
N LYS A 7 -32.92 -19.86 -38.35
CA LYS A 7 -32.67 -19.16 -37.08
C LYS A 7 -31.18 -18.88 -36.95
N PHE A 8 -30.81 -17.61 -36.85
CA PHE A 8 -29.45 -17.17 -36.56
C PHE A 8 -29.25 -17.23 -35.03
N ASN A 9 -28.66 -18.31 -34.54
CA ASN A 9 -28.30 -18.45 -33.13
C ASN A 9 -27.03 -17.64 -32.86
N TRP A 10 -27.16 -16.60 -32.04
CA TRP A 10 -26.04 -15.85 -31.49
C TRP A 10 -25.42 -16.68 -30.36
N LEU A 11 -24.25 -17.28 -30.63
CA LEU A 11 -23.44 -17.97 -29.64
C LEU A 11 -22.79 -16.92 -28.73
N ILE A 12 -23.30 -16.80 -27.50
CA ILE A 12 -22.60 -16.14 -26.39
C ILE A 12 -21.41 -17.03 -26.02
N ILE A 13 -20.20 -16.58 -26.36
CA ILE A 13 -18.96 -17.18 -25.89
C ILE A 13 -18.77 -16.73 -24.44
N ALA A 14 -19.11 -17.61 -23.50
CA ALA A 14 -18.72 -17.47 -22.11
C ALA A 14 -17.22 -17.80 -21.98
N CYS A 15 -16.39 -16.81 -21.64
CA CYS A 15 -15.01 -17.03 -21.25
C CYS A 15 -14.98 -17.68 -19.86
N VAL A 16 -14.93 -19.01 -19.83
CA VAL A 16 -14.54 -19.80 -18.66
C VAL A 16 -13.01 -19.85 -18.62
N PHE A 17 -12.40 -19.11 -17.70
CA PHE A 17 -11.06 -19.42 -17.19
C PHE A 17 -11.14 -19.58 -15.67
N LEU A 18 -11.78 -20.67 -15.24
CA LEU A 18 -11.48 -21.31 -13.97
C LEU A 18 -10.58 -22.50 -14.30
N SER A 19 -9.27 -22.33 -14.12
CA SER A 19 -8.35 -23.46 -14.11
C SER A 19 -8.60 -24.27 -12.84
N ALA A 20 -9.25 -25.42 -13.02
CA ALA A 20 -9.55 -26.39 -11.99
C ALA A 20 -8.28 -26.95 -11.34
N CYS A 21 -8.29 -27.06 -10.01
CA CYS A 21 -7.39 -27.94 -9.26
C CYS A 21 -7.78 -29.40 -9.58
N ASN A 22 -6.84 -30.21 -10.08
CA ASN A 22 -7.13 -31.54 -10.58
C ASN A 22 -7.28 -32.60 -9.46
N ASP A 23 -8.06 -33.62 -9.82
CA ASP A 23 -8.59 -34.74 -9.04
C ASP A 23 -7.62 -35.46 -8.08
N SER A 24 -8.02 -35.51 -6.81
CA SER A 24 -8.11 -36.75 -6.04
C SER A 24 -9.13 -36.56 -4.92
N ASP A 25 -10.00 -37.55 -4.76
CA ASP A 25 -11.20 -37.56 -3.92
C ASP A 25 -11.05 -36.91 -2.53
N SER A 26 -11.72 -35.78 -2.32
CA SER A 26 -12.68 -35.58 -1.23
C SER A 26 -13.23 -34.14 -1.25
N ASN A 27 -14.56 -34.03 -1.20
CA ASN A 27 -15.30 -32.81 -1.00
C ASN A 27 -14.80 -32.02 0.23
N MET A 28 -13.99 -30.98 0.02
CA MET A 28 -14.04 -29.70 0.74
C MET A 28 -13.29 -28.64 -0.09
N ASN A 29 -13.87 -27.46 -0.21
CA ASN A 29 -13.23 -26.27 -0.79
C ASN A 29 -11.91 -25.99 -0.06
N ASN A 30 -10.77 -26.48 -0.58
CA ASN A 30 -9.44 -26.20 -0.04
C ASN A 30 -8.97 -24.79 -0.40
N LYS A 31 -9.75 -23.77 0.00
CA LYS A 31 -9.28 -22.39 0.04
C LYS A 31 -8.42 -22.26 1.29
N ILE A 32 -7.16 -21.84 1.14
CA ILE A 32 -6.32 -21.51 2.30
C ILE A 32 -7.07 -20.39 3.05
N PRO A 33 -7.34 -20.55 4.36
CA PRO A 33 -8.00 -19.50 5.12
C PRO A 33 -7.13 -18.23 5.11
N PRO A 34 -7.77 -17.04 5.05
CA PRO A 34 -7.04 -15.78 5.06
C PRO A 34 -6.22 -15.65 6.35
N THR A 35 -5.11 -14.94 6.27
CA THR A 35 -4.37 -14.52 7.45
C THR A 35 -4.98 -13.22 7.97
N GLU A 36 -5.61 -13.25 9.14
CA GLU A 36 -6.27 -12.10 9.75
C GLU A 36 -5.34 -11.42 10.77
N ILE A 37 -5.04 -10.14 10.56
CA ILE A 37 -4.16 -9.36 11.44
C ILE A 37 -4.90 -8.08 11.84
N THR A 38 -4.95 -7.81 13.14
CA THR A 38 -5.59 -6.60 13.67
C THR A 38 -4.50 -5.68 14.21
N LEU A 39 -4.45 -4.44 13.70
CA LEU A 39 -3.54 -3.40 14.20
C LEU A 39 -3.88 -3.10 15.66
N ASN A 40 -2.87 -2.75 16.45
CA ASN A 40 -2.95 -2.46 17.89
C ASN A 40 -3.44 -3.62 18.77
N ALA A 41 -3.83 -4.77 18.21
CA ALA A 41 -4.07 -5.99 18.97
C ALA A 41 -2.74 -6.60 19.41
N THR A 42 -2.77 -7.43 20.46
CA THR A 42 -1.56 -8.16 20.87
C THR A 42 -1.13 -9.15 19.79
N ILE A 43 0.18 -9.34 19.60
CA ILE A 43 0.71 -10.34 18.67
C ILE A 43 0.18 -11.74 18.95
N GLN A 44 -0.06 -12.10 20.21
CA GLN A 44 -0.62 -13.39 20.59
C GLN A 44 -2.01 -13.62 19.98
N ASN A 45 -2.86 -12.60 19.94
CA ASN A 45 -4.18 -12.71 19.27
C ASN A 45 -4.02 -13.05 17.79
N THR A 46 -3.04 -12.45 17.10
CA THR A 46 -2.73 -12.76 15.70
C THR A 46 -2.24 -14.19 15.56
N LEU A 47 -1.35 -14.66 16.45
CA LEU A 47 -0.81 -16.02 16.38
C LEU A 47 -1.86 -17.09 16.67
N ASP A 48 -2.75 -16.86 17.64
CA ASP A 48 -3.77 -17.83 18.05
C ASP A 48 -4.95 -17.91 17.06
N LYS A 49 -5.29 -16.81 16.40
CA LYS A 49 -6.41 -16.72 15.45
C LYS A 49 -6.11 -17.36 14.11
N ASN A 50 -4.83 -17.44 13.71
CA ASN A 50 -4.43 -17.85 12.37
C ASN A 50 -3.96 -19.30 12.30
N SER A 51 -4.52 -20.06 11.37
CA SER A 51 -4.02 -21.41 11.06
C SER A 51 -2.72 -21.40 10.25
N ASN A 52 -2.42 -20.30 9.55
CA ASN A 52 -1.16 -20.12 8.84
C ASN A 52 -0.04 -19.90 9.86
N LYS A 53 0.92 -20.83 9.92
CA LYS A 53 2.00 -20.78 10.91
C LYS A 53 2.98 -19.65 10.58
N PHE A 54 3.07 -18.68 11.49
CA PHE A 54 4.16 -17.72 11.53
C PHE A 54 5.44 -18.40 12.02
N SER A 55 6.55 -18.12 11.35
CA SER A 55 7.88 -18.29 11.92
C SER A 55 8.20 -17.08 12.79
N SER A 56 8.95 -17.28 13.88
CA SER A 56 9.42 -16.19 14.72
C SER A 56 10.94 -16.16 14.80
N ALA A 57 11.50 -14.96 14.83
CA ALA A 57 12.91 -14.71 15.12
C ALA A 57 12.98 -13.54 16.10
N CYS A 58 13.58 -13.74 17.27
CA CYS A 58 13.67 -12.71 18.30
C CYS A 58 15.14 -12.42 18.62
N MET A 59 15.49 -11.14 18.65
CA MET A 59 16.80 -10.65 19.10
C MET A 59 16.63 -10.08 20.51
N LYS A 60 16.89 -10.92 21.52
CA LYS A 60 16.68 -10.57 22.93
C LYS A 60 17.48 -9.35 23.38
N ASP A 61 18.70 -9.16 22.87
CA ASP A 61 19.55 -8.02 23.24
C ASP A 61 18.98 -6.68 22.76
N LEU A 62 18.09 -6.70 21.75
CA LEU A 62 17.40 -5.53 21.21
C LEU A 62 15.92 -5.51 21.59
N GLU A 63 15.42 -6.55 22.27
CA GLU A 63 14.00 -6.71 22.63
C GLU A 63 13.07 -6.55 21.41
N LEU A 64 13.49 -7.13 20.29
CA LEU A 64 12.75 -7.11 19.03
C LEU A 64 12.42 -8.54 18.58
N CYS A 65 11.17 -8.75 18.17
CA CYS A 65 10.70 -9.99 17.58
C CYS A 65 10.09 -9.75 16.20
N TRP A 66 10.47 -10.59 15.24
CA TRP A 66 9.88 -10.64 13.90
C TRP A 66 9.02 -11.89 13.78
N TYR A 67 7.79 -11.72 13.32
CA TYR A 67 6.88 -12.81 12.99
C TYR A 67 6.62 -12.81 11.49
N LYS A 68 6.89 -13.92 10.82
CA LYS A 68 6.90 -13.98 9.35
C LYS A 68 6.13 -15.15 8.78
N ILE A 69 5.36 -14.87 7.75
CA ILE A 69 4.90 -15.87 6.77
C ILE A 69 5.64 -15.58 5.48
N ASN A 70 6.29 -16.59 4.91
CA ASN A 70 6.98 -16.48 3.63
C ASN A 70 6.56 -17.67 2.74
N LYS A 71 6.09 -17.34 1.54
CA LYS A 71 5.62 -18.27 0.50
C LYS A 71 6.30 -17.91 -0.82
N SER A 72 6.52 -18.93 -1.64
CA SER A 72 7.07 -18.69 -2.97
C SER A 72 6.02 -18.00 -3.83
N ALA A 73 6.43 -17.00 -4.60
CA ALA A 73 5.56 -16.40 -5.62
C ALA A 73 5.05 -17.44 -6.64
N ASN A 74 5.70 -18.60 -6.76
CA ASN A 74 5.30 -19.72 -7.61
C ASN A 74 4.33 -20.73 -6.96
N ASP A 75 4.01 -20.58 -5.66
CA ASP A 75 3.13 -21.51 -4.96
C ASP A 75 1.69 -21.46 -5.51
N LYS A 76 1.12 -22.59 -5.94
CA LYS A 76 -0.22 -22.58 -6.58
C LYS A 76 -1.32 -21.97 -5.71
N CYS A 77 -1.20 -22.13 -4.39
CA CYS A 77 -2.14 -21.60 -3.42
C CYS A 77 -1.41 -20.64 -2.48
N LEU A 78 -1.72 -19.34 -2.60
CA LEU A 78 -1.27 -18.32 -1.65
C LEU A 78 -2.43 -17.93 -0.73
N PRO A 79 -2.16 -17.63 0.55
CA PRO A 79 -3.18 -17.09 1.43
C PRO A 79 -3.58 -15.68 0.98
N ASP A 80 -4.85 -15.34 1.22
CA ASP A 80 -5.26 -13.94 1.28
C ASP A 80 -4.87 -13.38 2.67
N THR A 81 -4.80 -12.05 2.81
CA THR A 81 -4.54 -11.37 4.10
C THR A 81 -5.66 -10.36 4.35
N ILE A 82 -6.14 -10.30 5.59
CA ILE A 82 -7.08 -9.28 6.04
C ILE A 82 -6.36 -8.44 7.08
N ILE A 83 -6.20 -7.15 6.81
CA ILE A 83 -5.71 -6.17 7.78
C ILE A 83 -6.91 -5.42 8.33
N THR A 84 -7.11 -5.49 9.64
CA THR A 84 -8.21 -4.82 10.34
C THR A 84 -7.67 -3.70 11.20
N THR A 85 -8.27 -2.51 11.07
CA THR A 85 -8.14 -1.38 12.01
C THR A 85 -9.43 -1.28 12.83
N ASP A 86 -9.52 -0.30 13.73
CA ASP A 86 -10.73 -0.07 14.52
C ASP A 86 -11.93 0.35 13.66
N SER A 87 -11.68 0.96 12.49
CA SER A 87 -12.73 1.52 11.62
C SER A 87 -12.92 0.77 10.30
N SER A 88 -11.94 -0.04 9.85
CA SER A 88 -11.99 -0.69 8.54
C SER A 88 -11.35 -2.07 8.49
N SER A 89 -11.58 -2.77 7.38
CA SER A 89 -10.87 -4.00 7.05
C SER A 89 -10.49 -4.00 5.57
N LEU A 90 -9.21 -4.24 5.29
CA LEU A 90 -8.65 -4.28 3.96
C LEU A 90 -8.29 -5.73 3.60
N HIS A 91 -8.90 -6.24 2.53
CA HIS A 91 -8.62 -7.57 2.00
C HIS A 91 -7.55 -7.51 0.91
N LEU A 92 -6.49 -8.30 1.07
CA LEU A 92 -5.34 -8.36 0.19
C LEU A 92 -5.19 -9.76 -0.38
N ASN A 93 -5.34 -9.90 -1.69
CA ASN A 93 -5.33 -11.20 -2.34
C ASN A 93 -3.89 -11.70 -2.57
N GLN A 94 -3.70 -13.01 -2.48
CA GLN A 94 -2.47 -13.70 -2.92
C GLN A 94 -1.18 -13.13 -2.30
N THR A 95 -1.11 -13.15 -0.97
CA THR A 95 0.05 -12.68 -0.21
C THR A 95 1.21 -13.67 -0.27
N THR A 96 2.41 -13.19 -0.58
CA THR A 96 3.64 -13.99 -0.59
C THR A 96 4.43 -13.85 0.70
N ASN A 97 4.47 -12.66 1.28
CA ASN A 97 5.18 -12.40 2.52
C ASN A 97 4.35 -11.54 3.46
N ILE A 98 4.39 -11.87 4.74
CA ILE A 98 3.90 -11.03 5.84
C ILE A 98 5.05 -10.95 6.83
N THR A 99 5.39 -9.74 7.27
CA THR A 99 6.31 -9.51 8.38
C THR A 99 5.65 -8.59 9.38
N ILE A 100 5.63 -9.01 10.65
CA ILE A 100 5.20 -8.18 11.77
C ILE A 100 6.41 -7.96 12.66
N VAL A 101 6.66 -6.72 13.04
CA VAL A 101 7.73 -6.36 13.98
C VAL A 101 7.10 -5.96 15.31
N VAL A 102 7.61 -6.54 16.40
CA VAL A 102 7.18 -6.21 17.76
C VAL A 102 8.40 -5.73 18.55
N ASP A 103 8.30 -4.52 19.10
CA ASP A 103 9.26 -3.92 20.03
C ASP A 103 8.81 -4.19 21.48
N GLU A 104 9.37 -5.24 22.08
CA GLU A 104 9.00 -5.74 23.40
C GLU A 104 9.31 -4.73 24.52
N ARG A 105 10.13 -3.70 24.26
CA ARG A 105 10.38 -2.60 25.21
C ARG A 105 9.15 -1.76 25.47
N VAL A 106 8.28 -1.65 24.48
CA VAL A 106 7.09 -0.80 24.55
C VAL A 106 5.84 -1.61 24.79
N GLY A 107 5.75 -2.79 24.18
CA GLY A 107 4.65 -3.69 24.42
C GLY A 107 4.67 -4.88 23.50
N ASN A 108 3.53 -5.54 23.40
CA ASN A 108 3.34 -6.72 22.57
C ASN A 108 2.28 -6.49 21.49
N GLN A 109 1.96 -5.23 21.19
CA GLN A 109 0.96 -4.86 20.18
C GLN A 109 1.55 -4.93 18.77
N VAL A 110 0.69 -5.22 17.81
CA VAL A 110 1.02 -5.20 16.38
C VAL A 110 0.92 -3.76 15.90
N GLU A 111 2.07 -3.16 15.60
CA GLU A 111 2.14 -1.74 15.21
C GLU A 111 2.87 -1.51 13.88
N ASP A 112 3.62 -2.50 13.39
CA ASP A 112 4.38 -2.44 12.14
C ASP A 112 4.19 -3.76 11.38
N ILE A 113 3.57 -3.66 10.20
CA ILE A 113 3.28 -4.80 9.32
C ILE A 113 3.71 -4.47 7.89
N ASP A 114 4.54 -5.33 7.32
CA ASP A 114 4.78 -5.40 5.88
C ASP A 114 4.02 -6.58 5.26
N VAL A 115 3.25 -6.31 4.22
CA VAL A 115 2.58 -7.33 3.39
C VAL A 115 3.05 -7.22 1.95
N THR A 116 3.66 -8.27 1.42
CA THR A 116 4.06 -8.36 0.01
C THR A 116 3.05 -9.21 -0.75
N LEU A 117 2.56 -8.68 -1.87
CA LEU A 117 1.62 -9.37 -2.76
C LEU A 117 2.35 -10.14 -3.86
N ARG A 118 1.69 -11.15 -4.42
CA ARG A 118 2.13 -11.74 -5.69
C ARG A 118 2.02 -10.69 -6.80
N GLY A 119 3.14 -10.42 -7.48
CA GLY A 119 3.17 -9.65 -8.71
C GLY A 119 2.54 -10.41 -9.89
N LEU A 120 2.34 -9.72 -11.01
CA LEU A 120 1.89 -10.35 -12.24
C LEU A 120 2.97 -11.30 -12.80
N PRO A 121 2.59 -12.27 -13.66
CA PRO A 121 3.55 -13.17 -14.29
C PRO A 121 4.72 -12.44 -14.96
N ASP A 122 5.86 -13.12 -15.06
CA ASP A 122 7.03 -12.63 -15.76
C ASP A 122 6.69 -12.13 -17.18
N ASN A 123 7.35 -11.06 -17.62
CA ASN A 123 7.12 -10.37 -18.89
C ASN A 123 5.75 -9.70 -19.06
N SER A 124 4.98 -9.50 -17.99
CA SER A 124 3.82 -8.61 -18.03
C SER A 124 4.23 -7.19 -18.42
N THR A 125 3.35 -6.47 -19.11
CA THR A 125 3.62 -5.09 -19.54
C THR A 125 3.50 -4.10 -18.39
N HIS A 126 4.14 -2.95 -18.53
CA HIS A 126 3.99 -1.86 -17.57
C HIS A 126 2.55 -1.39 -17.44
N GLU A 127 1.77 -1.39 -18.53
CA GLU A 127 0.33 -1.08 -18.51
C GLU A 127 -0.50 -2.10 -17.74
N GLN A 128 -0.15 -3.38 -17.82
CA GLN A 128 -0.81 -4.43 -17.03
C GLN A 128 -0.55 -4.20 -15.53
N TYR A 129 0.70 -3.92 -15.16
CA TYR A 129 1.06 -3.61 -13.78
C TYR A 129 0.42 -2.32 -13.27
N LYS A 130 0.43 -1.26 -14.07
CA LYS A 130 -0.24 0.00 -13.77
C LYS A 130 -1.74 -0.23 -13.50
N THR A 131 -2.41 -1.01 -14.36
CA THR A 131 -3.82 -1.37 -14.18
C THR A 131 -4.04 -2.14 -12.88
N PHE A 132 -3.19 -3.14 -12.61
CA PHE A 132 -3.24 -3.94 -11.38
C PHE A 132 -3.06 -3.07 -10.12
N ILE A 133 -2.10 -2.14 -10.14
CA ILE A 133 -1.82 -1.25 -9.01
C ILE A 133 -2.97 -0.26 -8.79
N TYR A 134 -3.53 0.34 -9.84
CA TYR A 134 -4.70 1.22 -9.67
C TYR A 134 -5.94 0.48 -9.19
N GLN A 135 -6.14 -0.79 -9.59
CA GLN A 135 -7.20 -1.63 -9.00
C GLN A 135 -6.98 -1.88 -7.51
N LEU A 136 -5.73 -2.08 -7.09
CA LEU A 136 -5.38 -2.20 -5.67
C LEU A 136 -5.62 -0.89 -4.91
N ILE A 137 -5.26 0.27 -5.48
CA ILE A 137 -5.53 1.59 -4.90
C ILE A 137 -7.04 1.80 -4.71
N GLU A 138 -7.85 1.47 -5.71
CA GLU A 138 -9.31 1.55 -5.60
C GLU A 138 -9.86 0.60 -4.53
N SER A 139 -9.29 -0.61 -4.39
CA SER A 139 -9.65 -1.53 -3.30
C SER A 139 -9.31 -0.96 -1.92
N ILE A 140 -8.14 -0.31 -1.78
CA ILE A 140 -7.71 0.35 -0.55
C ILE A 140 -8.71 1.46 -0.19
N LYS A 141 -8.98 2.37 -1.13
CA LYS A 141 -9.91 3.50 -0.95
C LYS A 141 -11.33 3.05 -0.62
N SER A 142 -11.85 2.05 -1.35
CA SER A 142 -13.19 1.49 -1.08
C SER A 142 -13.31 0.83 0.29
N SER A 143 -12.20 0.50 0.93
CA SER A 143 -12.14 -0.01 2.30
C SER A 143 -12.09 1.10 3.35
N GLY A 144 -12.21 2.38 2.98
CA GLY A 144 -12.26 3.52 3.90
C GLY A 144 -10.90 4.17 4.19
N TRP A 145 -9.87 3.83 3.42
CA TRP A 145 -8.58 4.52 3.48
C TRP A 145 -8.61 5.80 2.62
N GLU A 146 -8.12 6.89 3.18
CA GLU A 146 -8.09 8.20 2.51
C GLU A 146 -6.66 8.57 2.11
N HIS A 147 -6.50 9.39 1.06
CA HIS A 147 -5.20 9.92 0.66
C HIS A 147 -4.58 10.69 1.84
N TYR A 148 -3.29 10.42 2.10
CA TYR A 148 -2.51 11.13 3.11
C TYR A 148 -1.42 11.98 2.46
N TYR A 149 -1.48 13.29 2.65
CA TYR A 149 -0.36 14.19 2.37
C TYR A 149 0.55 14.25 3.60
N PHE A 150 1.86 14.12 3.43
CA PHE A 150 2.79 14.35 4.54
C PHE A 150 2.68 15.80 5.02
N VAL A 151 2.86 16.02 6.32
CA VAL A 151 2.64 17.33 6.97
C VAL A 151 3.52 18.43 6.36
N GLU A 152 4.71 18.08 5.91
CA GLU A 152 5.67 18.96 5.25
C GLU A 152 5.41 19.16 3.75
N ASP A 153 4.66 18.25 3.13
CA ASP A 153 4.44 18.24 1.68
C ASP A 153 3.29 19.16 1.29
N PRO A 154 3.36 19.82 0.11
CA PRO A 154 2.27 20.66 -0.38
C PRO A 154 1.06 19.81 -0.76
N ARG A 155 -0.15 20.28 -0.44
CA ARG A 155 -1.41 19.61 -0.77
C ARG A 155 -1.80 19.85 -2.22
N ILE A 156 -0.96 19.44 -3.17
CA ILE A 156 -1.20 19.63 -4.60
C ILE A 156 -1.88 18.37 -5.14
N PRO A 157 -3.12 18.46 -5.66
CA PRO A 157 -3.81 17.30 -6.20
C PRO A 157 -3.19 16.87 -7.53
N GLY A 158 -3.31 15.59 -7.86
CA GLY A 158 -2.80 15.00 -9.09
C GLY A 158 -3.41 15.59 -10.36
N SER A 159 -4.56 16.27 -10.28
CA SER A 159 -5.11 17.06 -11.39
C SER A 159 -4.15 18.16 -11.88
N GLN A 160 -3.19 18.57 -11.06
CA GLN A 160 -2.17 19.57 -11.39
C GLN A 160 -0.87 18.95 -11.94
N VAL A 161 -0.80 17.62 -12.14
CA VAL A 161 0.40 16.87 -12.56
C VAL A 161 1.09 17.48 -13.78
N LEU A 162 0.32 18.00 -14.75
CA LEU A 162 0.83 18.59 -15.99
C LEU A 162 1.56 19.91 -15.79
N LYS A 163 1.44 20.54 -14.62
CA LYS A 163 2.16 21.77 -14.23
C LYS A 163 3.45 21.46 -13.47
N ILE A 164 3.78 20.18 -13.29
CA ILE A 164 4.94 19.72 -12.52
C ILE A 164 5.89 19.00 -13.47
N ASP A 165 7.07 19.58 -13.67
CA ASP A 165 8.02 19.14 -14.69
C ASP A 165 8.94 17.98 -14.24
N SER A 166 8.86 17.57 -12.98
CA SER A 166 9.71 16.53 -12.39
C SER A 166 8.88 15.45 -11.70
N PRO A 167 9.23 14.17 -11.87
CA PRO A 167 8.57 13.06 -11.15
C PRO A 167 9.02 12.92 -9.70
N ASP A 168 10.16 13.51 -9.33
CA ASP A 168 10.79 13.32 -8.02
C ASP A 168 10.69 14.58 -7.14
N ASN A 169 10.38 15.73 -7.73
CA ASN A 169 10.39 17.02 -7.03
C ASN A 169 9.23 17.91 -7.46
N VAL A 170 8.68 18.64 -6.50
CA VAL A 170 7.75 19.75 -6.74
C VAL A 170 8.51 21.06 -6.54
N LEU A 171 8.68 21.84 -7.62
CA LEU A 171 9.33 23.16 -7.57
C LEU A 171 10.74 23.14 -6.91
N GLY A 172 11.49 22.06 -7.13
CA GLY A 172 12.83 21.86 -6.58
C GLY A 172 12.87 21.31 -5.15
N TYR A 173 11.72 20.93 -4.58
CA TYR A 173 11.61 20.25 -3.30
C TYR A 173 11.28 18.79 -3.51
N HIS A 174 12.04 17.90 -2.86
CA HIS A 174 11.63 16.50 -2.74
C HIS A 174 10.40 16.42 -1.84
N VAL A 175 9.36 15.75 -2.31
CA VAL A 175 8.10 15.54 -1.57
C VAL A 175 7.76 14.05 -1.60
N SER A 176 7.24 13.53 -0.49
CA SER A 176 6.86 12.13 -0.36
C SER A 176 5.50 11.87 -1.02
N SER A 177 4.47 12.65 -0.68
CA SER A 177 3.15 12.62 -1.33
C SER A 177 3.16 13.40 -2.64
N HIS A 178 3.91 12.88 -3.63
CA HIS A 178 4.09 13.53 -4.92
C HIS A 178 2.79 13.52 -5.76
N PRO A 179 2.38 14.62 -6.44
CA PRO A 179 1.11 14.66 -7.18
C PRO A 179 1.02 13.70 -8.38
N TRP A 180 2.16 13.23 -8.89
CA TRP A 180 2.19 12.16 -9.92
C TRP A 180 1.78 10.79 -9.36
N LEU A 181 1.78 10.65 -8.04
CA LEU A 181 1.42 9.46 -7.29
C LEU A 181 0.24 9.77 -6.37
N ASP A 182 -0.69 10.61 -6.84
CA ASP A 182 -1.97 10.84 -6.17
C ASP A 182 -2.91 9.64 -6.40
N PRO A 183 -3.45 9.00 -5.34
CA PRO A 183 -4.37 7.87 -5.47
C PRO A 183 -5.74 8.24 -6.07
N GLU A 184 -6.07 9.52 -6.20
CA GLU A 184 -7.28 10.02 -6.88
C GLU A 184 -7.06 10.31 -8.37
N TYR A 185 -5.82 10.27 -8.85
CA TYR A 185 -5.49 10.71 -10.21
C TYR A 185 -4.58 9.72 -10.96
N PRO A 186 -5.17 8.84 -11.80
CA PRO A 186 -4.37 7.94 -12.61
C PRO A 186 -3.62 8.69 -13.72
N ILE A 187 -2.29 8.63 -13.70
CA ILE A 187 -1.43 9.20 -14.75
C ILE A 187 -1.43 8.31 -16.01
N ASP A 188 -0.95 8.80 -17.15
CA ASP A 188 -0.76 7.96 -18.35
C ASP A 188 0.51 7.09 -18.24
N ILE A 189 0.74 6.21 -19.22
CA ILE A 189 1.92 5.32 -19.21
C ILE A 189 3.23 6.09 -19.43
N ASP A 190 3.21 7.18 -20.18
CA ASP A 190 4.41 7.97 -20.47
C ASP A 190 4.91 8.67 -19.21
N CYS A 191 4.00 9.22 -18.39
CA CYS A 191 4.29 9.76 -17.07
C CYS A 191 4.73 8.64 -16.12
N TRP A 192 4.02 7.51 -16.11
CA TRP A 192 4.36 6.37 -15.27
C TRP A 192 5.79 5.89 -15.46
N LEU A 193 6.26 5.81 -16.70
CA LEU A 193 7.61 5.31 -17.00
C LEU A 193 8.73 6.32 -16.68
N LYS A 194 8.40 7.61 -16.61
CA LYS A 194 9.34 8.68 -16.22
C LYS A 194 9.66 8.69 -14.73
N ILE A 195 8.76 8.17 -13.90
CA ILE A 195 8.99 8.07 -12.45
C ILE A 195 10.19 7.14 -12.22
N SER A 196 11.02 7.49 -11.23
CA SER A 196 11.99 6.60 -10.62
C SER A 196 11.38 5.20 -10.38
N PRO A 197 12.17 4.11 -10.34
CA PRO A 197 11.61 2.77 -10.15
C PRO A 197 10.84 2.56 -8.84
N PHE A 198 10.78 3.54 -7.94
CA PHE A 198 10.06 3.48 -6.67
C PHE A 198 8.80 4.35 -6.71
N TYR A 199 7.65 3.69 -6.61
CA TYR A 199 6.34 4.34 -6.53
C TYR A 199 5.83 4.18 -5.10
N ASN A 200 5.34 5.27 -4.51
CA ASN A 200 4.79 5.29 -3.16
C ASN A 200 3.45 6.05 -3.17
N TRP A 201 2.40 5.41 -2.63
CA TRP A 201 1.12 6.04 -2.35
C TRP A 201 0.85 5.95 -0.85
N TYR A 202 0.42 7.05 -0.27
CA TYR A 202 0.23 7.16 1.17
C TYR A 202 -1.23 7.33 1.51
N PHE A 203 -1.67 6.57 2.50
CA PHE A 203 -3.04 6.55 2.96
C PHE A 203 -3.10 6.63 4.47
N TYR A 204 -4.26 7.05 4.96
CA TYR A 204 -4.56 7.11 6.38
C TYR A 204 -5.93 6.49 6.66
N ASN A 205 -6.03 5.79 7.78
CA ASN A 205 -7.28 5.31 8.32
C ASN A 205 -7.17 5.19 9.86
N ASP A 206 -7.86 6.09 10.57
CA ASP A 206 -8.11 6.00 12.01
C ASP A 206 -6.87 5.74 12.91
N GLY A 207 -5.83 6.57 12.75
CA GLY A 207 -4.57 6.47 13.50
C GLY A 207 -3.61 5.44 12.95
N VAL A 208 -3.87 4.89 11.76
CA VAL A 208 -2.98 3.98 11.03
C VAL A 208 -2.59 4.61 9.71
N HIS A 209 -1.31 4.54 9.39
CA HIS A 209 -0.74 5.00 8.13
C HIS A 209 -0.42 3.78 7.26
N LEU A 210 -0.80 3.85 5.98
CA LEU A 210 -0.50 2.83 4.99
C LEU A 210 0.37 3.44 3.89
N ASN A 211 1.50 2.81 3.60
CA ASN A 211 2.31 3.09 2.44
C ASN A 211 2.24 1.92 1.45
N LEU A 212 1.62 2.15 0.29
CA LEU A 212 1.67 1.23 -0.84
C LEU A 212 2.92 1.54 -1.67
N LYS A 213 3.86 0.59 -1.67
CA LYS A 213 5.13 0.65 -2.39
C LYS A 213 5.06 -0.27 -3.61
N ALA A 214 5.43 0.24 -4.78
CA ALA A 214 5.73 -0.59 -5.94
C ALA A 214 7.17 -0.32 -6.41
N TRP A 215 8.00 -1.36 -6.43
CA TRP A 215 9.38 -1.27 -6.92
C TRP A 215 9.49 -1.95 -8.27
N ARG A 216 9.64 -1.14 -9.31
CA ARG A 216 9.78 -1.55 -10.72
C ARG A 216 11.19 -2.06 -11.02
N HIS A 217 11.26 -3.20 -11.66
CA HIS A 217 12.45 -3.72 -12.32
C HIS A 217 12.15 -3.92 -13.81
N ASP A 218 12.78 -3.10 -14.66
CA ASP A 218 12.58 -3.16 -16.10
C ASP A 218 13.21 -4.45 -16.68
N SER A 219 12.53 -5.06 -17.66
CA SER A 219 13.07 -6.25 -18.32
C SER A 219 14.35 -5.91 -19.11
N LYS A 220 15.25 -6.89 -19.24
CA LYS A 220 16.47 -6.69 -20.04
C LYS A 220 16.20 -6.55 -21.53
N ASP A 221 15.21 -7.29 -22.03
CA ASP A 221 14.94 -7.39 -23.47
C ASP A 221 14.09 -6.23 -23.98
N ASN A 222 13.11 -5.77 -23.20
CA ASN A 222 12.17 -4.71 -23.59
C ASN A 222 11.86 -3.78 -22.41
N PRO A 223 12.84 -3.02 -21.90
CA PRO A 223 12.73 -2.28 -20.65
C PRO A 223 11.59 -1.26 -20.62
N THR A 224 11.24 -0.65 -21.76
CA THR A 224 10.15 0.33 -21.86
C THR A 224 8.76 -0.30 -22.02
N LYS A 225 8.68 -1.62 -22.20
CA LYS A 225 7.41 -2.32 -22.45
C LYS A 225 7.03 -3.27 -21.33
N THR A 226 7.99 -3.99 -20.78
CA THR A 226 7.76 -5.04 -19.78
C THR A 226 8.72 -4.90 -18.60
N GLY A 227 8.25 -5.33 -17.43
CA GLY A 227 9.00 -5.32 -16.19
C GLY A 227 8.31 -6.16 -15.13
N THR A 228 8.93 -6.25 -13.96
CA THR A 228 8.34 -6.85 -12.76
C THR A 228 8.22 -5.79 -11.68
N TYR A 229 7.23 -5.91 -10.82
CA TYR A 229 7.03 -4.98 -9.71
C TYR A 229 6.94 -5.75 -8.40
N LEU A 230 7.77 -5.38 -7.43
CA LEU A 230 7.60 -5.82 -6.05
C LEU A 230 6.60 -4.89 -5.37
N ILE A 231 5.44 -5.43 -5.00
CA ILE A 231 4.33 -4.66 -4.43
C ILE A 231 4.23 -4.98 -2.94
N THR A 232 4.44 -3.98 -2.10
CA THR A 232 4.45 -4.09 -0.64
C THR A 232 3.54 -3.04 -0.03
N LEU A 233 2.76 -3.43 0.96
CA LEU A 233 1.94 -2.55 1.79
C LEU A 233 2.53 -2.54 3.19
N GLU A 234 2.96 -1.37 3.65
CA GLU A 234 3.47 -1.14 4.99
C GLU A 234 2.40 -0.43 5.81
N PHE A 235 1.98 -1.04 6.92
CA PHE A 235 1.01 -0.49 7.86
C PHE A 235 1.72 -0.13 9.15
N LEU A 236 1.61 1.14 9.55
CA LEU A 236 2.20 1.67 10.76
C LEU A 236 1.13 2.24 11.68
N SER A 237 1.19 1.91 12.96
CA SER A 237 0.46 2.64 13.99
C SER A 237 0.90 4.11 14.01
N GLU A 238 0.08 4.99 14.55
CA GLU A 238 0.41 6.40 14.76
C GLU A 238 1.78 6.59 15.42
N ARG A 239 2.07 5.80 16.47
CA ARG A 239 3.36 5.85 17.16
C ARG A 239 4.51 5.49 16.23
N GLU A 240 4.42 4.38 15.51
CA GLU A 240 5.50 3.90 14.64
C GLU A 240 5.75 4.88 13.49
N PHE A 241 4.67 5.44 12.93
CA PHE A 241 4.74 6.46 11.90
C PHE A 241 5.48 7.72 12.41
N TRP A 242 5.01 8.33 13.50
CA TRP A 242 5.60 9.59 13.97
C TRP A 242 7.00 9.45 14.55
N LYS A 243 7.28 8.37 15.29
CA LYS A 243 8.62 8.16 15.87
C LYS A 243 9.69 8.00 14.78
N SER A 244 9.33 7.61 13.56
CA SER A 244 10.27 7.49 12.43
C SER A 244 10.94 8.84 12.10
N SER A 245 10.24 9.95 12.36
CA SER A 245 10.73 11.32 12.14
C SER A 245 11.62 11.86 13.27
N ILE A 246 11.75 11.10 14.37
CA ILE A 246 12.51 11.43 15.57
C ILE A 246 13.84 10.67 15.57
N PRO A 247 14.96 11.30 15.97
CA PRO A 247 16.25 10.64 16.10
C PRO A 247 16.16 9.37 16.95
N GLU A 248 16.83 8.29 16.52
CA GLU A 248 16.68 6.95 17.12
C GLU A 248 16.87 6.94 18.65
N ASN A 249 17.86 7.70 19.13
CA ASN A 249 18.19 7.82 20.55
C ASN A 249 17.19 8.64 21.38
N GLU A 250 16.21 9.29 20.75
CA GLU A 250 15.18 10.12 21.40
C GLU A 250 13.75 9.64 21.12
N ARG A 251 13.57 8.52 20.41
CA ARG A 251 12.25 7.99 20.02
C ARG A 251 11.34 7.66 21.21
N ASN A 252 11.88 7.43 22.41
CA ASN A 252 11.09 7.24 23.62
C ASN A 252 10.35 8.52 24.07
N ARG A 253 10.81 9.70 23.63
CA ARG A 253 10.22 11.01 23.91
C ARG A 253 9.50 11.59 22.70
N TRP A 254 9.09 10.75 21.75
CA TRP A 254 8.53 11.20 20.48
C TRP A 254 7.32 12.13 20.68
N THR A 255 6.45 11.87 21.65
CA THR A 255 5.29 12.72 21.96
C THR A 255 5.69 14.12 22.42
N ASP A 256 6.80 14.25 23.16
CA ASP A 256 7.29 15.54 23.65
C ASP A 256 7.92 16.37 22.52
N LEU A 257 8.58 15.70 21.57
CA LEU A 257 9.35 16.33 20.49
C LEU A 257 8.52 16.60 19.23
N LEU A 258 7.45 15.83 19.03
CA LEU A 258 6.62 15.90 17.83
C LEU A 258 5.93 17.27 17.63
N PRO A 259 5.43 18.00 18.65
CA PRO A 259 4.80 19.30 18.43
C PRO A 259 5.71 20.33 17.76
N GLU A 260 6.98 20.41 18.19
CA GLU A 260 7.97 21.30 17.56
C GLU A 260 8.27 20.87 16.11
N LYS A 261 8.38 19.55 15.89
CA LYS A 261 8.61 18.98 14.57
C LYS A 261 7.46 19.29 13.60
N LEU A 262 6.21 19.11 14.04
CA LEU A 262 5.01 19.41 13.26
C LEU A 262 4.94 20.89 12.89
N ASN A 263 5.28 21.79 13.82
CA ASN A 263 5.37 23.22 13.51
C ASN A 263 6.40 23.47 12.39
N SER A 264 7.58 22.85 12.45
CA SER A 264 8.59 22.96 11.38
C SER A 264 8.12 22.38 10.05
N PHE A 265 7.40 21.26 10.06
CA PHE A 265 6.81 20.67 8.85
C PHE A 265 5.77 21.59 8.24
N HIS A 266 4.86 22.12 9.05
CA HIS A 266 3.84 23.06 8.59
C HIS A 266 4.46 24.32 7.94
N GLN A 267 5.52 24.88 8.52
CA GLN A 267 6.23 26.01 7.90
C GLN A 267 6.83 25.63 6.54
N THR A 268 7.40 24.42 6.41
CA THR A 268 7.91 23.90 5.14
C THR A 268 6.79 23.82 4.09
N ARG A 269 5.65 23.21 4.44
CA ARG A 269 4.47 23.12 3.57
C ARG A 269 4.03 24.49 3.09
N LEU A 270 3.85 25.46 4.00
CA LEU A 270 3.41 26.81 3.65
C LEU A 270 4.33 27.50 2.63
N ILE A 271 5.65 27.34 2.77
CA ILE A 271 6.63 27.89 1.83
C ILE A 271 6.47 27.27 0.44
N ILE A 272 6.33 25.94 0.36
CA ILE A 272 6.19 25.22 -0.92
C ILE A 272 4.85 25.56 -1.58
N GLU A 273 3.75 25.56 -0.81
CA GLU A 273 2.42 25.92 -1.32
C GLU A 273 2.35 27.38 -1.79
N GLN A 274 3.04 28.32 -1.12
CA GLN A 274 3.12 29.70 -1.60
C GLN A 274 3.80 29.79 -2.97
N LYS A 275 4.89 29.04 -3.17
CA LYS A 275 5.57 28.95 -4.47
C LYS A 275 4.68 28.29 -5.54
N ALA A 276 3.95 27.24 -5.17
CA ALA A 276 3.00 26.58 -6.05
C ALA A 276 1.89 27.53 -6.52
N ARG A 277 1.28 28.28 -5.59
CA ARG A 277 0.29 29.31 -5.94
C ARG A 277 0.87 30.38 -6.88
N ALA A 278 2.09 30.84 -6.61
CA ALA A 278 2.78 31.82 -7.48
C ALA A 278 3.09 31.27 -8.89
N ALA A 279 3.26 29.95 -9.02
CA ALA A 279 3.44 29.25 -10.29
C ALA A 279 2.10 28.88 -10.97
N GLY A 280 0.95 29.25 -10.39
CA GLY A 280 -0.38 28.91 -10.92
C GLY A 280 -0.79 27.46 -10.70
N ILE A 281 -0.18 26.77 -9.74
CA ILE A 281 -0.55 25.42 -9.29
C ILE A 281 -1.57 25.55 -8.15
N GLU A 282 -2.68 24.83 -8.27
CA GLU A 282 -3.75 24.85 -7.27
C GLU A 282 -3.39 23.97 -6.06
N ILE A 283 -3.88 24.38 -4.89
CA ILE A 283 -3.76 23.65 -3.63
C ILE A 283 -5.14 23.11 -3.28
N ASP A 284 -5.20 21.86 -2.82
CA ASP A 284 -6.39 21.28 -2.23
C ASP A 284 -6.62 21.85 -0.82
N GLU A 285 -7.33 22.98 -0.77
CA GLU A 285 -7.71 23.62 0.49
C GLU A 285 -8.83 22.85 1.24
N SER A 286 -9.41 21.81 0.64
CA SER A 286 -10.40 20.96 1.30
C SER A 286 -9.76 19.87 2.17
N TYR A 287 -8.49 19.54 1.91
CA TYR A 287 -7.73 18.59 2.70
C TYR A 287 -7.38 19.15 4.08
N HIS A 288 -7.68 18.35 5.11
CA HIS A 288 -7.32 18.59 6.49
C HIS A 288 -6.41 17.45 6.96
N ASP A 289 -5.28 17.79 7.58
CA ASP A 289 -4.41 16.77 8.18
C ASP A 289 -5.20 15.96 9.21
N PRO A 290 -5.04 14.62 9.25
CA PRO A 290 -5.67 13.81 10.28
C PRO A 290 -5.27 14.25 11.68
N SER A 291 -6.19 14.08 12.64
CA SER A 291 -5.86 14.33 14.03
C SER A 291 -4.87 13.29 14.56
N ILE A 292 -4.01 13.72 15.47
CA ILE A 292 -3.00 12.87 16.11
C ILE A 292 -3.55 12.51 17.49
N LYS A 293 -4.00 11.26 17.64
CA LYS A 293 -4.68 10.75 18.83
C LYS A 293 -3.85 10.92 20.11
N ALA A 294 -2.52 10.85 20.00
CA ALA A 294 -1.60 11.07 21.12
C ALA A 294 -1.75 12.46 21.78
N PHE A 295 -2.34 13.45 21.10
CA PHE A 295 -2.55 14.81 21.62
C PHE A 295 -4.00 15.13 22.00
N GLU A 296 -4.93 14.19 21.85
CA GLU A 296 -6.36 14.38 22.15
C GLU A 296 -6.73 14.06 23.62
N GLN A 297 -5.72 13.90 24.49
CA GLN A 297 -5.87 13.50 25.89
C GLN A 297 -6.20 14.66 26.84
#